data_AF-A0A1Q3ADF9-F1
#
_entry.id   AF-A0A1Q3ADF9-F1
#
_cell.length_a   1.000
_cell.length_b   1.000
_cell.length_c   1.000
_cell.angle_alpha   90.00
_cell.angle_beta   90.00
_cell.angle_gamma   90.00
#
_symmetry.space_group_name_H-M   'P 1'
#
loop_
_entity.id
_entity.type
_entity.pdbx_description
1 polymer ?
#
loop_
_entity_poly.entity_id
_entity_poly.type
_entity_poly.pdbx_seq_one_letter_code
_entity_poly.pdbx_strand_id
1 'polypeptide(L)'
;MNGLANITADMKSSNVGGGITSNRVNSGAGFQAGSPTPAAADISDGPMRTLDNVFDPRIPQLLPHENMYKIQIGNKLFKISGASLSSDGPSYFTRCFSGSSGESQDQVLFIDRSAEVFQMIYDHLQGYFINIENEVQYTMLYADAMYYNLPRLRTFLKETEYYFTNIGGKSFKVPKSLFRRRGDSPNYFLMTSAALYADVESVFIEKKLLRPPPQAPPYVARSPEYFNDLMHLLGGSSLELDDCRRESLIKECRYYRFLNLEQRLIKHNIIHNPCAQHEEICIKLKDLNRRGVQLPLDTDSPVCSLASDTPPFEDDRCSGSNSETEQSQSPTWQRLPFQQQQQQSREPPLKRPKTSYAATKIDTQVCWNIFNYARPYVDEVPRKLSFQIDEPECTLIFNKRFKTIHVCLYNETAHQFENMFSSELSKMGINLANSKMKTGSAESSPNSKSSVKLALPACVSVCDLSINGVKCPSVRLLLADNQNDEQVPNLNGVSPSPPCPGFKLHLVKSMWKLGVRPGGLMMIAMKAECFKGVKEFCKSIDYL
;
A
#
# COMPACT_ATOMS: atom_id res chain seq x y z
N MET A 1 -25.57 23.30 31.69
CA MET A 1 -25.42 23.03 33.13
C MET A 1 -25.15 21.55 33.30
N ASN A 2 -24.05 21.24 34.00
CA ASN A 2 -23.58 19.94 34.53
C ASN A 2 -23.32 18.84 33.48
N GLY A 3 -22.10 18.33 33.24
CA GLY A 3 -20.89 18.30 34.05
C GLY A 3 -20.56 16.83 34.37
N LEU A 4 -19.73 16.18 33.56
CA LEU A 4 -19.17 14.87 33.87
C LEU A 4 -17.65 14.91 33.66
N ALA A 5 -16.95 14.64 34.75
CA ALA A 5 -15.53 14.76 34.93
C ALA A 5 -14.78 13.52 34.44
N ASN A 6 -13.63 13.78 33.82
CA ASN A 6 -12.57 12.82 33.51
C ASN A 6 -11.95 12.27 34.80
N ILE A 7 -11.71 10.95 34.84
CA ILE A 7 -10.79 10.32 35.79
C ILE A 7 -9.65 9.71 34.99
N THR A 8 -8.49 10.35 35.12
CA THR A 8 -7.17 9.88 34.70
C THR A 8 -6.61 9.02 35.83
N ALA A 9 -6.15 7.81 35.53
CA ALA A 9 -5.42 6.96 36.48
C ALA A 9 -3.97 6.81 36.00
N ASP A 10 -3.07 7.50 36.70
CA ASP A 10 -1.63 7.28 36.70
C ASP A 10 -1.31 5.95 37.38
N MET A 11 -0.45 5.13 36.75
CA MET A 11 0.22 4.03 37.44
C MET A 11 1.73 4.12 37.22
N LYS A 12 2.43 4.40 38.33
CA LYS A 12 3.88 4.54 38.47
C LYS A 12 4.58 3.20 38.28
N SER A 13 5.65 3.22 37.50
CA SER A 13 6.68 2.19 37.42
C SER A 13 7.59 2.23 38.65
N SER A 14 7.69 1.13 39.39
CA SER A 14 8.74 0.89 40.38
C SER A 14 9.80 -0.06 39.80
N ASN A 15 11.01 0.45 39.73
CA ASN A 15 12.21 -0.21 39.23
C ASN A 15 13.06 -0.59 40.44
N VAL A 16 13.38 -1.86 40.64
CA VAL A 16 14.41 -2.33 41.59
C VAL A 16 15.19 -3.45 40.91
N GLY A 17 16.51 -3.23 40.77
CA GLY A 17 17.45 -4.15 40.17
C GLY A 17 18.09 -5.12 41.17
N GLY A 18 18.79 -6.11 40.60
CA GLY A 18 19.68 -7.02 41.31
C GLY A 18 20.24 -8.06 40.33
N GLY A 19 21.46 -7.83 39.84
CA GLY A 19 22.25 -8.82 39.10
C GLY A 19 23.14 -9.64 40.03
N ILE A 20 23.71 -10.74 39.51
CA ILE A 20 25.08 -11.24 39.77
C ILE A 20 25.37 -12.50 38.90
N THR A 21 26.31 -12.32 37.98
CA THR A 21 27.41 -13.16 37.42
C THR A 21 27.37 -14.72 37.35
N SER A 22 27.52 -15.20 36.09
CA SER A 22 28.60 -16.06 35.51
C SER A 22 29.25 -17.19 36.32
N ASN A 23 29.27 -18.40 35.76
CA ASN A 23 30.55 -19.09 35.46
C ASN A 23 30.45 -20.20 34.40
N ARG A 24 31.58 -20.40 33.72
CA ARG A 24 31.84 -21.21 32.51
C ARG A 24 32.88 -22.30 32.84
N VAL A 25 33.10 -23.23 31.89
CA VAL A 25 34.22 -24.21 31.73
C VAL A 25 33.88 -25.61 32.31
N ASN A 26 34.02 -26.78 31.65
CA ASN A 26 34.92 -27.24 30.59
C ASN A 26 34.44 -28.53 29.83
N SER A 27 34.82 -28.60 28.53
CA SER A 27 35.41 -29.69 27.71
C SER A 27 34.97 -31.18 27.67
N GLY A 28 34.90 -31.72 26.44
CA GLY A 28 35.28 -33.11 26.03
C GLY A 28 34.32 -33.78 25.03
N ALA A 29 34.46 -33.62 23.71
CA ALA A 29 35.22 -34.45 22.73
C ALA A 29 34.49 -35.72 22.19
N GLY A 30 34.28 -35.80 20.87
CA GLY A 30 33.85 -37.00 20.14
C GLY A 30 33.63 -36.76 18.63
N PHE A 31 34.42 -37.43 17.79
CA PHE A 31 34.51 -37.32 16.31
C PHE A 31 33.59 -38.32 15.54
N GLN A 32 33.49 -38.09 14.21
CA GLN A 32 33.13 -38.97 13.05
C GLN A 32 31.77 -38.65 12.36
N ALA A 33 31.77 -38.10 11.13
CA ALA A 33 31.82 -38.74 9.78
C ALA A 33 30.48 -39.41 9.39
N GLY A 34 29.84 -39.28 8.22
CA GLY A 34 29.98 -38.52 6.99
C GLY A 34 28.88 -38.98 5.99
N SER A 35 28.34 -38.07 5.17
CA SER A 35 27.54 -38.25 3.90
C SER A 35 26.11 -38.85 3.95
N PRO A 36 25.25 -38.70 2.90
CA PRO A 36 25.14 -37.65 1.87
C PRO A 36 23.72 -37.03 1.77
N THR A 37 23.64 -35.83 1.18
CA THR A 37 22.42 -35.18 0.68
C THR A 37 21.91 -35.84 -0.61
N PRO A 38 20.58 -35.96 -0.79
CA PRO A 38 20.00 -35.97 -2.12
C PRO A 38 19.04 -34.79 -2.36
N ALA A 39 19.13 -34.34 -3.61
CA ALA A 39 18.42 -33.29 -4.33
C ALA A 39 16.95 -33.05 -3.96
N ALA A 40 16.60 -31.77 -3.94
CA ALA A 40 15.23 -31.27 -3.98
C ALA A 40 14.55 -31.68 -5.29
N ALA A 41 13.54 -32.53 -5.18
CA ALA A 41 12.58 -32.79 -6.24
C ALA A 41 11.39 -31.84 -6.07
N ASP A 42 11.10 -31.15 -7.16
CA ASP A 42 9.94 -30.33 -7.45
C ASP A 42 8.64 -31.11 -7.16
N ILE A 43 7.77 -30.61 -6.28
CA ILE A 43 6.43 -31.18 -6.04
C ILE A 43 5.40 -30.08 -6.24
N SER A 44 4.68 -30.22 -7.35
CA SER A 44 3.48 -29.50 -7.73
C SER A 44 2.45 -29.41 -6.61
N ASP A 45 1.99 -28.18 -6.37
CA ASP A 45 0.95 -27.78 -5.41
C ASP A 45 -0.42 -28.43 -5.73
N GLY A 46 -0.92 -29.24 -4.80
CA GLY A 46 -2.31 -29.68 -4.74
C GLY A 46 -2.90 -29.31 -3.36
N PRO A 47 -4.22 -29.06 -3.23
CA PRO A 47 -4.81 -28.52 -2.02
C PRO A 47 -5.10 -29.65 -1.02
N MET A 48 -4.07 -30.26 -0.44
CA MET A 48 -4.27 -31.22 0.66
C MET A 48 -3.00 -31.41 1.49
N ARG A 49 -2.65 -30.42 2.31
CA ARG A 49 -1.64 -30.58 3.37
C ARG A 49 -1.98 -29.71 4.57
N THR A 50 -2.75 -30.25 5.52
CA THR A 50 -2.85 -29.74 6.91
C THR A 50 -3.74 -30.62 7.78
N LEU A 51 -3.41 -31.91 7.97
CA LEU A 51 -4.00 -32.73 9.06
C LEU A 51 -3.03 -33.72 9.72
N ASP A 52 -1.74 -33.72 9.34
CA ASP A 52 -0.78 -34.74 9.78
C ASP A 52 -0.42 -34.65 11.28
N ASN A 53 -0.77 -33.56 11.96
CA ASN A 53 -0.47 -33.35 13.39
C ASN A 53 -1.68 -33.46 14.34
N VAL A 54 -2.89 -33.75 13.84
CA VAL A 54 -4.14 -33.67 14.66
C VAL A 54 -4.86 -35.02 14.84
N PHE A 55 -4.43 -36.07 14.14
CA PHE A 55 -5.07 -37.39 14.18
C PHE A 55 -4.11 -38.47 14.71
N ASP A 56 -4.21 -38.81 16.00
CA ASP A 56 -3.67 -40.09 16.50
C ASP A 56 -4.66 -41.19 16.12
N PRO A 57 -4.28 -42.19 15.30
CA PRO A 57 -5.17 -43.28 14.92
C PRO A 57 -5.58 -44.17 16.11
N ARG A 58 -4.95 -44.02 17.28
CA ARG A 58 -5.25 -44.79 18.48
C ARG A 58 -6.30 -44.08 19.32
N ILE A 59 -7.51 -44.64 19.34
CA ILE A 59 -8.61 -44.17 20.19
C ILE A 59 -8.29 -44.49 21.66
N PRO A 60 -8.31 -43.50 22.57
CA PRO A 60 -8.17 -43.74 24.01
C PRO A 60 -9.20 -44.76 24.54
N GLN A 61 -8.80 -45.58 25.51
CA GLN A 61 -9.71 -46.52 26.19
C GLN A 61 -10.37 -45.84 27.41
N LEU A 62 -11.10 -44.73 27.18
CA LEU A 62 -11.79 -44.00 28.26
C LEU A 62 -13.13 -44.64 28.62
N LEU A 63 -13.81 -45.23 27.63
CA LEU A 63 -15.02 -46.04 27.78
C LEU A 63 -14.82 -47.36 27.02
N PRO A 64 -15.46 -48.47 27.44
CA PRO A 64 -15.46 -49.71 26.66
C PRO A 64 -15.92 -49.47 25.22
N HIS A 65 -15.03 -49.74 24.26
CA HIS A 65 -15.22 -49.35 22.85
C HIS A 65 -16.50 -49.93 22.22
N GLU A 66 -16.83 -51.18 22.54
CA GLU A 66 -17.97 -51.92 22.00
C GLU A 66 -19.32 -51.52 22.61
N ASN A 67 -19.32 -50.82 23.76
CA ASN A 67 -20.56 -50.45 24.42
C ASN A 67 -21.27 -49.33 23.64
N MET A 68 -22.58 -49.49 23.48
CA MET A 68 -23.45 -48.46 22.89
C MET A 68 -24.10 -47.63 23.99
N TYR A 69 -23.89 -46.31 23.93
CA TYR A 69 -24.40 -45.34 24.88
C TYR A 69 -25.57 -44.56 24.27
N LYS A 70 -26.56 -44.22 25.09
CA LYS A 70 -27.78 -43.50 24.68
C LYS A 70 -27.72 -42.05 25.19
N ILE A 71 -27.80 -41.08 24.28
CA ILE A 71 -27.77 -39.66 24.61
C ILE A 71 -29.00 -38.98 23.98
N GLN A 72 -29.91 -38.49 24.80
CA GLN A 72 -31.06 -37.70 24.37
C GLN A 72 -30.66 -36.22 24.32
N ILE A 73 -30.56 -35.65 23.11
CA ILE A 73 -30.30 -34.22 22.90
C ILE A 73 -31.58 -33.54 22.44
N GLY A 74 -32.15 -32.69 23.29
CA GLY A 74 -33.46 -32.09 23.05
C GLY A 74 -34.50 -33.15 22.71
N ASN A 75 -35.01 -33.13 21.47
CA ASN A 75 -36.03 -34.05 20.98
C ASN A 75 -35.48 -35.33 20.31
N LYS A 76 -34.16 -35.49 20.13
CA LYS A 76 -33.57 -36.60 19.37
C LYS A 76 -32.68 -37.50 20.22
N LEU A 77 -32.89 -38.81 20.11
CA LEU A 77 -32.05 -39.83 20.74
C LEU A 77 -30.90 -40.23 19.82
N PHE A 78 -29.67 -40.12 20.30
CA PHE A 78 -28.45 -40.56 19.63
C PHE A 78 -27.92 -41.83 20.32
N LYS A 79 -27.47 -42.79 19.51
CA LYS A 79 -26.80 -44.01 19.97
C LYS A 79 -25.38 -44.01 19.45
N ILE A 80 -24.39 -43.99 20.34
CA ILE A 80 -22.97 -43.81 19.98
C ILE A 80 -22.10 -44.82 20.71
N SER A 81 -21.07 -45.32 20.05
CA SER A 81 -20.15 -46.30 20.65
C SER A 81 -19.20 -45.63 21.66
N GLY A 82 -18.69 -46.42 22.60
CA GLY A 82 -17.64 -45.97 23.52
C GLY A 82 -16.36 -45.55 22.80
N ALA A 83 -16.07 -46.18 21.66
CA ALA A 83 -14.94 -45.78 20.80
C ALA A 83 -15.12 -44.35 20.27
N SER A 84 -16.29 -44.03 19.71
CA SER A 84 -16.58 -42.69 19.19
C SER A 84 -16.56 -41.63 20.29
N LEU A 85 -17.16 -41.91 21.46
CA LEU A 85 -17.11 -40.99 22.61
C LEU A 85 -15.69 -40.77 23.16
N SER A 86 -14.85 -41.81 23.12
CA SER A 86 -13.46 -41.73 23.59
C SER A 86 -12.53 -41.06 22.58
N SER A 87 -12.92 -41.00 21.30
CA SER A 87 -12.10 -40.43 20.22
C SER A 87 -11.75 -38.96 20.42
N ASP A 88 -12.60 -38.21 21.10
CA ASP A 88 -12.40 -36.80 21.46
C ASP A 88 -12.62 -36.58 22.97
N GLY A 89 -12.02 -37.46 23.76
CA GLY A 89 -12.02 -37.39 25.22
C GLY A 89 -10.67 -36.97 25.80
N PRO A 90 -10.61 -36.61 27.10
CA PRO A 90 -11.71 -36.61 28.08
C PRO A 90 -12.73 -35.49 27.83
N SER A 91 -14.00 -35.86 27.73
CA SER A 91 -15.13 -34.99 27.46
C SER A 91 -16.20 -35.08 28.56
N TYR A 92 -17.24 -34.25 28.45
CA TYR A 92 -18.44 -34.34 29.27
C TYR A 92 -19.03 -35.76 29.25
N PHE A 93 -19.13 -36.36 28.05
CA PHE A 93 -19.68 -37.70 27.87
C PHE A 93 -18.84 -38.78 28.54
N THR A 94 -17.53 -38.78 28.33
CA THR A 94 -16.66 -39.78 28.96
C THR A 94 -16.72 -39.66 30.48
N ARG A 95 -16.81 -38.45 31.03
CA ARG A 95 -16.96 -38.25 32.48
C ARG A 95 -18.30 -38.77 33.00
N CYS A 96 -19.41 -38.47 32.31
CA CYS A 96 -20.74 -38.93 32.71
C CYS A 96 -20.84 -40.46 32.71
N PHE A 97 -20.35 -41.13 31.67
CA PHE A 97 -20.47 -42.58 31.55
C PHE A 97 -19.39 -43.37 32.31
N SER A 98 -18.24 -42.76 32.63
CA SER A 98 -17.21 -43.43 33.47
C SER A 98 -17.63 -43.58 34.93
N GLY A 99 -18.49 -42.68 35.43
CA GLY A 99 -18.99 -42.71 36.82
C GLY A 99 -20.12 -43.72 37.07
N SER A 100 -20.73 -44.28 36.02
CA SER A 100 -21.88 -45.19 36.12
C SER A 100 -21.47 -46.66 36.31
N SER A 101 -20.36 -46.93 37.00
CA SER A 101 -19.84 -48.28 37.25
C SER A 101 -20.80 -49.11 38.11
N GLY A 102 -21.84 -49.68 37.49
CA GLY A 102 -22.76 -50.65 38.11
C GLY A 102 -24.21 -50.57 37.66
N GLU A 103 -24.71 -49.41 37.20
CA GLU A 103 -26.14 -49.26 36.85
C GLU A 103 -26.35 -49.09 35.34
N SER A 104 -26.72 -50.22 34.73
CA SER A 104 -27.40 -50.40 33.43
C SER A 104 -26.80 -49.67 32.21
N GLN A 105 -26.27 -50.47 31.26
CA GLN A 105 -25.98 -50.04 29.88
C GLN A 105 -27.17 -49.34 29.17
N ASP A 106 -28.36 -49.38 29.75
CA ASP A 106 -29.58 -48.72 29.27
C ASP A 106 -29.79 -47.28 29.77
N GLN A 107 -28.90 -46.72 30.59
CA GLN A 107 -29.02 -45.32 31.05
C GLN A 107 -29.00 -44.34 29.86
N VAL A 108 -30.01 -43.47 29.80
CA VAL A 108 -30.10 -42.39 28.81
C VAL A 108 -29.60 -41.08 29.43
N LEU A 109 -28.59 -40.47 28.82
CA LEU A 109 -28.11 -39.15 29.21
C LEU A 109 -28.95 -38.06 28.54
N PHE A 110 -29.66 -37.24 29.32
CA PHE A 110 -30.52 -36.16 28.81
C PHE A 110 -29.79 -34.82 28.82
N ILE A 111 -29.80 -34.12 27.67
CA ILE A 111 -29.15 -32.81 27.50
C ILE A 111 -30.07 -31.88 26.72
N ASP A 112 -30.33 -30.70 27.28
CA ASP A 112 -31.15 -29.65 26.69
C ASP A 112 -30.32 -28.73 25.75
N ARG A 113 -29.96 -29.26 24.57
CA ARG A 113 -29.21 -28.56 23.51
C ARG A 113 -29.78 -28.90 22.13
N SER A 114 -29.28 -28.22 21.09
CA SER A 114 -29.75 -28.42 19.71
C SER A 114 -29.32 -29.79 19.16
N ALA A 115 -30.29 -30.61 18.77
CA ALA A 115 -30.04 -31.88 18.10
C ALA A 115 -29.37 -31.70 16.72
N GLU A 116 -29.62 -30.57 16.05
CA GLU A 116 -29.03 -30.27 14.73
C GLU A 116 -27.53 -30.01 14.85
N VAL A 117 -27.10 -29.20 15.82
CA VAL A 117 -25.68 -28.95 16.08
C VAL A 117 -24.99 -30.22 16.59
N PHE A 118 -25.67 -30.96 17.46
CA PHE A 118 -25.13 -32.22 17.96
C PHE A 118 -24.97 -33.27 16.86
N GLN A 119 -25.75 -33.23 15.78
CA GLN A 119 -25.51 -34.11 14.62
C GLN A 119 -24.10 -33.90 14.05
N MET A 120 -23.64 -32.65 13.91
CA MET A 120 -22.28 -32.36 13.42
C MET A 120 -21.21 -32.88 14.39
N ILE A 121 -21.46 -32.77 15.70
CA ILE A 121 -20.57 -33.32 16.74
C ILE A 121 -20.54 -34.84 16.68
N TYR A 122 -21.70 -35.45 16.53
CA TYR A 122 -21.85 -36.89 16.39
C TYR A 122 -21.05 -37.40 15.19
N ASP A 123 -21.16 -36.74 14.04
CA ASP A 123 -20.41 -37.07 12.83
C ASP A 123 -18.89 -36.96 13.08
N HIS A 124 -18.41 -35.92 13.76
CA HIS A 124 -17.00 -35.79 14.16
C HIS A 124 -16.52 -36.88 15.12
N LEU A 125 -17.33 -37.24 16.12
CA LEU A 125 -17.02 -38.33 17.05
C LEU A 125 -16.96 -39.69 16.34
N GLN A 126 -17.66 -39.85 15.22
CA GLN A 126 -17.55 -41.01 14.34
C GLN A 126 -16.35 -40.95 13.36
N GLY A 127 -15.63 -39.83 13.33
CA GLY A 127 -14.49 -39.61 12.45
C GLY A 127 -14.84 -39.03 11.08
N TYR A 128 -16.07 -38.58 10.86
CA TYR A 128 -16.44 -37.86 9.64
C TYR A 128 -15.97 -36.41 9.66
N PHE A 129 -15.74 -35.87 8.45
CA PHE A 129 -15.40 -34.46 8.29
C PHE A 129 -16.63 -33.57 8.49
N ILE A 130 -16.48 -32.49 9.26
CA ILE A 130 -17.55 -31.51 9.45
C ILE A 130 -17.46 -30.43 8.36
N ASN A 131 -18.53 -30.28 7.59
CA ASN A 131 -18.71 -29.13 6.72
C ASN A 131 -19.54 -28.04 7.41
N ILE A 132 -18.91 -26.91 7.72
CA ILE A 132 -19.58 -25.73 8.27
C ILE A 132 -19.97 -24.81 7.12
N GLU A 133 -21.25 -24.45 7.05
CA GLU A 133 -21.81 -23.67 5.94
C GLU A 133 -21.76 -22.16 6.20
N ASN A 134 -22.01 -21.73 7.44
CA ASN A 134 -22.18 -20.32 7.78
C ASN A 134 -21.76 -19.99 9.21
N GLU A 135 -21.78 -18.69 9.51
CA GLU A 135 -21.38 -18.10 10.80
C GLU A 135 -22.25 -18.54 11.97
N VAL A 136 -23.53 -18.86 11.73
CA VAL A 136 -24.46 -19.32 12.76
C VAL A 136 -24.08 -20.73 13.18
N GLN A 137 -23.93 -21.65 12.22
CA GLN A 137 -23.48 -23.01 12.47
C GLN A 137 -22.12 -23.03 13.17
N TYR A 138 -21.14 -22.24 12.69
CA TYR A 138 -19.83 -22.14 13.32
C TYR A 138 -19.93 -21.72 14.80
N THR A 139 -20.70 -20.66 15.08
CA THR A 139 -20.82 -20.10 16.44
C THR A 139 -21.51 -21.07 17.39
N MET A 140 -22.58 -21.72 16.94
CA MET A 140 -23.29 -22.72 17.74
C MET A 140 -22.43 -23.96 18.00
N LEU A 141 -21.75 -24.46 16.96
CA LEU A 141 -20.86 -25.62 17.06
C LEU A 141 -19.67 -25.34 17.99
N TYR A 142 -19.06 -24.15 17.92
CA TYR A 142 -17.99 -23.76 18.83
C TYR A 142 -18.46 -23.70 20.29
N ALA A 143 -19.64 -23.15 20.54
CA ALA A 143 -20.24 -23.15 21.86
C ALA A 143 -20.49 -24.58 22.39
N ASP A 144 -21.05 -25.47 21.57
CA ASP A 144 -21.26 -26.86 21.97
C ASP A 144 -19.96 -27.63 22.17
N ALA A 145 -18.94 -27.41 21.34
CA ALA A 145 -17.62 -28.00 21.51
C ALA A 145 -16.98 -27.61 22.86
N MET A 146 -17.19 -26.37 23.31
CA MET A 146 -16.78 -25.93 24.65
C MET A 146 -17.62 -26.58 25.75
N TYR A 147 -18.94 -26.59 25.61
CA TYR A 147 -19.87 -27.16 26.59
C TYR A 147 -19.58 -28.64 26.85
N TYR A 148 -19.43 -29.44 25.79
CA TYR A 148 -19.13 -30.86 25.89
C TYR A 148 -17.64 -31.15 26.19
N ASN A 149 -16.79 -30.12 26.23
CA ASN A 149 -15.35 -30.23 26.39
C ASN A 149 -14.72 -31.22 25.39
N LEU A 150 -14.83 -30.91 24.10
CA LEU A 150 -14.31 -31.72 22.99
C LEU A 150 -12.99 -31.11 22.49
N PRO A 151 -11.82 -31.56 22.99
CA PRO A 151 -10.54 -30.92 22.71
C PRO A 151 -10.15 -30.92 21.22
N ARG A 152 -10.27 -32.04 20.51
CA ARG A 152 -9.95 -32.13 19.07
C ARG A 152 -10.90 -31.26 18.25
N LEU A 153 -12.20 -31.29 18.53
CA LEU A 153 -13.15 -30.43 17.82
C LEU A 153 -12.85 -28.94 18.05
N ARG A 154 -12.55 -28.54 19.29
CA ARG A 154 -12.15 -27.16 19.61
C ARG A 154 -10.90 -26.74 18.85
N THR A 155 -9.88 -27.60 18.81
CA THR A 155 -8.66 -27.35 18.04
C THR A 155 -8.97 -27.22 16.54
N PHE A 156 -9.72 -28.15 15.96
CA PHE A 156 -10.16 -28.09 14.56
C PHE A 156 -10.87 -26.77 14.22
N LEU A 157 -11.79 -26.32 15.07
CA LEU A 157 -12.52 -25.08 14.84
C LEU A 157 -11.61 -23.85 14.92
N LYS A 158 -10.65 -23.81 15.86
CA LYS A 158 -9.68 -22.70 15.97
C LYS A 158 -8.75 -22.63 14.76
N GLU A 159 -8.31 -23.79 14.29
CA GLU A 159 -7.33 -23.94 13.22
C GLU A 159 -7.94 -23.94 11.81
N THR A 160 -9.28 -23.94 11.71
CA THR A 160 -9.99 -23.95 10.43
C THR A 160 -9.46 -22.89 9.46
N GLU A 161 -9.41 -23.21 8.17
CA GLU A 161 -8.83 -22.33 7.14
C GLU A 161 -9.73 -21.16 6.75
N TYR A 162 -10.91 -21.03 7.36
CA TYR A 162 -11.92 -20.05 6.99
C TYR A 162 -12.30 -19.13 8.15
N TYR A 163 -12.72 -17.91 7.81
CA TYR A 163 -13.58 -17.12 8.67
C TYR A 163 -15.02 -17.29 8.21
N PHE A 164 -15.96 -17.38 9.17
CA PHE A 164 -17.38 -17.43 8.89
C PHE A 164 -18.01 -16.14 9.39
N THR A 165 -18.59 -15.36 8.49
CA THR A 165 -19.11 -14.03 8.81
C THR A 165 -20.31 -13.67 7.95
N ASN A 166 -21.24 -12.91 8.51
CA ASN A 166 -22.32 -12.30 7.78
C ASN A 166 -21.95 -10.86 7.39
N ILE A 167 -21.94 -10.55 6.09
CA ILE A 167 -21.75 -9.19 5.59
C ILE A 167 -23.07 -8.71 4.99
N GLY A 168 -23.69 -7.70 5.60
CA GLY A 168 -24.91 -7.07 5.08
C GLY A 168 -26.09 -8.01 4.82
N GLY A 169 -26.20 -9.10 5.59
CA GLY A 169 -27.26 -10.09 5.46
C GLY A 169 -26.85 -11.35 4.67
N LYS A 170 -25.66 -11.37 4.05
CA LYS A 170 -25.16 -12.52 3.28
C LYS A 170 -24.02 -13.22 4.03
N SER A 171 -24.12 -14.53 4.19
CA SER A 171 -23.05 -15.35 4.77
C SER A 171 -21.87 -15.52 3.82
N PHE A 172 -20.66 -15.38 4.36
CA PHE A 172 -19.39 -15.59 3.67
C PHE A 172 -18.52 -16.59 4.44
N LYS A 173 -18.02 -17.58 3.70
CA LYS A 173 -16.94 -18.48 4.11
C LYS A 173 -15.64 -17.99 3.48
N VAL A 174 -14.87 -17.22 4.24
CA VAL A 174 -13.72 -16.43 3.75
C VAL A 174 -12.41 -17.18 3.98
N PRO A 175 -11.69 -17.63 2.93
CA PRO A 175 -10.42 -18.34 3.11
C PRO A 175 -9.34 -17.43 3.73
N LYS A 176 -8.73 -17.87 4.83
CA LYS A 176 -7.60 -17.20 5.50
C LYS A 176 -6.39 -17.05 4.56
N SER A 177 -6.25 -17.96 3.59
CA SER A 177 -5.20 -17.93 2.55
C SER A 177 -5.24 -16.70 1.64
N LEU A 178 -6.38 -16.00 1.54
CA LEU A 178 -6.49 -14.76 0.77
C LEU A 178 -5.63 -13.62 1.34
N PHE A 179 -5.26 -13.69 2.61
CA PHE A 179 -4.59 -12.61 3.34
C PHE A 179 -3.07 -12.82 3.51
N ARG A 180 -2.46 -13.66 2.66
CA ARG A 180 -1.02 -13.99 2.73
C ARG A 180 -0.10 -12.82 2.34
N ARG A 181 -0.60 -11.85 1.56
CA ARG A 181 0.20 -10.70 1.13
C ARG A 181 0.51 -9.80 2.32
N ARG A 182 1.77 -9.34 2.41
CA ARG A 182 2.19 -8.35 3.40
C ARG A 182 1.25 -7.15 3.32
N GLY A 183 0.65 -6.75 4.44
CA GLY A 183 -0.28 -5.62 4.52
C GLY A 183 -1.76 -6.00 4.53
N ASP A 184 -2.15 -7.21 4.11
CA ASP A 184 -3.53 -7.70 4.22
C ASP A 184 -3.78 -8.50 5.51
N SER A 185 -2.76 -8.63 6.36
CA SER A 185 -2.82 -9.20 7.71
C SER A 185 -1.86 -8.44 8.65
N PRO A 186 -2.20 -8.20 9.93
CA PRO A 186 -3.48 -8.52 10.57
C PRO A 186 -4.61 -7.64 10.04
N ASN A 187 -5.75 -8.27 9.76
CA ASN A 187 -6.96 -7.62 9.24
C ASN A 187 -8.13 -7.69 10.23
N TYR A 188 -9.26 -7.10 9.85
CA TYR A 188 -10.49 -7.10 10.64
C TYR A 188 -10.89 -8.50 11.12
N PHE A 189 -10.85 -9.51 10.24
CA PHE A 189 -11.30 -10.87 10.57
C PHE A 189 -10.39 -11.56 11.58
N LEU A 190 -9.07 -11.44 11.43
CA LEU A 190 -8.13 -11.99 12.40
C LEU A 190 -8.31 -11.32 13.77
N MET A 191 -8.46 -9.99 13.80
CA MET A 191 -8.63 -9.25 15.05
C MET A 191 -9.94 -9.57 15.77
N THR A 192 -11.05 -9.67 15.03
CA THR A 192 -12.36 -9.95 15.60
C THR A 192 -12.53 -11.40 16.02
N SER A 193 -12.02 -12.35 15.24
CA SER A 193 -12.07 -13.78 15.63
C SER A 193 -11.29 -14.08 16.90
N ALA A 194 -10.13 -13.44 17.11
CA ALA A 194 -9.38 -13.56 18.36
C ALA A 194 -10.23 -13.12 19.57
N ALA A 195 -10.86 -11.94 19.49
CA ALA A 195 -11.69 -11.42 20.57
C ALA A 195 -12.99 -12.22 20.77
N LEU A 196 -13.61 -12.72 19.71
CA LEU A 196 -14.89 -13.43 19.79
C LEU A 196 -14.77 -14.85 20.33
N TYR A 197 -13.67 -15.55 20.10
CA TYR A 197 -13.58 -16.98 20.43
C TYR A 197 -12.51 -17.31 21.48
N ALA A 198 -11.35 -16.66 21.44
CA ALA A 198 -10.29 -16.95 22.42
C ALA A 198 -10.62 -16.35 23.80
N ASP A 199 -11.09 -15.10 23.84
CA ASP A 199 -11.43 -14.43 25.10
C ASP A 199 -12.68 -15.04 25.76
N VAL A 200 -13.62 -15.54 24.96
CA VAL A 200 -14.84 -16.18 25.48
C VAL A 200 -14.53 -17.53 26.10
N GLU A 201 -13.64 -18.28 25.47
CA GLU A 201 -13.19 -19.58 25.96
C GLU A 201 -12.38 -19.44 27.26
N SER A 202 -11.50 -18.43 27.36
CA SER A 202 -10.76 -18.16 28.59
C SER A 202 -11.71 -17.81 29.74
N VAL A 203 -12.68 -16.92 29.51
CA VAL A 203 -13.71 -16.56 30.51
C VAL A 203 -14.53 -17.78 30.94
N PHE A 204 -14.94 -18.63 29.99
CA PHE A 204 -15.69 -19.85 30.28
C PHE A 204 -14.92 -20.78 31.22
N ILE A 205 -13.62 -21.00 30.95
CA ILE A 205 -12.74 -21.87 31.72
C ILE A 205 -12.44 -21.25 33.10
N GLU A 206 -12.02 -19.99 33.14
CA GLU A 206 -11.61 -19.30 34.37
C GLU A 206 -12.76 -19.17 35.37
N LYS A 207 -13.96 -18.84 34.88
CA LYS A 207 -15.15 -18.65 35.73
C LYS A 207 -15.89 -19.96 36.02
N LYS A 208 -15.47 -21.10 35.45
CA LYS A 208 -16.10 -22.42 35.60
C LYS A 208 -17.61 -22.35 35.36
N LEU A 209 -18.02 -21.65 34.31
CA LEU A 209 -19.45 -21.46 34.01
C LEU A 209 -20.09 -22.80 33.63
N LEU A 210 -21.37 -22.96 33.97
CA LEU A 210 -22.13 -24.15 33.58
C LEU A 210 -22.34 -24.22 32.05
N ARG A 211 -22.42 -23.08 31.39
CA ARG A 211 -22.59 -22.96 29.95
C ARG A 211 -21.68 -21.85 29.42
N PRO A 212 -21.21 -21.97 28.17
CA PRO A 212 -20.54 -20.86 27.50
C PRO A 212 -21.42 -19.61 27.50
N PRO A 213 -20.83 -18.41 27.65
CA PRO A 213 -21.56 -17.16 27.48
C PRO A 213 -22.27 -17.11 26.11
N PRO A 214 -23.50 -16.56 26.03
CA PRO A 214 -24.18 -16.40 24.74
C PRO A 214 -23.32 -15.60 23.74
N GLN A 215 -23.11 -16.16 22.56
CA GLN A 215 -22.37 -15.53 21.46
C GLN A 215 -23.31 -15.26 20.30
N ALA A 216 -23.33 -14.02 19.82
CA ALA A 216 -23.98 -13.69 18.57
C ALA A 216 -23.07 -14.09 17.40
N PRO A 217 -23.62 -14.65 16.31
CA PRO A 217 -22.84 -14.88 15.09
C PRO A 217 -22.23 -13.57 14.56
N PRO A 218 -20.98 -13.60 14.04
CA PRO A 218 -20.33 -12.40 13.49
C PRO A 218 -21.14 -11.73 12.40
N TYR A 219 -21.48 -10.44 12.59
CA TYR A 219 -22.21 -9.62 11.63
C TYR A 219 -21.50 -8.30 11.36
N VAL A 220 -21.47 -7.91 10.09
CA VAL A 220 -20.83 -6.69 9.60
C VAL A 220 -21.83 -5.92 8.73
N ALA A 221 -22.20 -4.71 9.16
CA ALA A 221 -23.12 -3.83 8.46
C ALA A 221 -22.46 -3.11 7.27
N ARG A 222 -21.90 -3.87 6.31
CA ARG A 222 -21.30 -3.39 5.06
C ARG A 222 -21.99 -4.04 3.86
N SER A 223 -21.75 -3.52 2.66
CA SER A 223 -22.36 -4.05 1.45
C SER A 223 -21.74 -5.39 1.06
N PRO A 224 -22.55 -6.45 0.87
CA PRO A 224 -22.05 -7.75 0.43
C PRO A 224 -21.52 -7.71 -1.01
N GLU A 225 -22.02 -6.80 -1.85
CA GLU A 225 -21.59 -6.66 -3.25
C GLU A 225 -20.15 -6.16 -3.32
N TYR A 226 -19.81 -5.09 -2.59
CA TYR A 226 -18.43 -4.59 -2.54
C TYR A 226 -17.50 -5.61 -1.88
N PHE A 227 -17.96 -6.31 -0.84
CA PHE A 227 -17.15 -7.35 -0.21
C PHE A 227 -16.84 -8.51 -1.17
N ASN A 228 -17.79 -8.89 -2.02
CA ASN A 228 -17.56 -9.90 -3.05
C ASN A 228 -16.48 -9.47 -4.06
N ASP A 229 -16.50 -8.21 -4.49
CA ASP A 229 -15.45 -7.64 -5.35
C ASP A 229 -14.07 -7.71 -4.65
N LEU A 230 -14.01 -7.39 -3.36
CA LEU A 230 -12.77 -7.53 -2.58
C LEU A 230 -12.27 -8.98 -2.58
N MET A 231 -13.16 -9.97 -2.46
CA MET A 231 -12.77 -11.38 -2.48
C MET A 231 -12.15 -11.78 -3.82
N HIS A 232 -12.74 -11.33 -4.93
CA HIS A 232 -12.17 -11.55 -6.27
C HIS A 232 -10.79 -10.89 -6.41
N LEU A 233 -10.63 -9.63 -5.98
CA LEU A 233 -9.38 -8.89 -6.08
C LEU A 233 -8.26 -9.45 -5.19
N LEU A 234 -8.60 -9.93 -3.98
CA LEU A 234 -7.68 -10.64 -3.10
C LEU A 234 -7.26 -11.98 -3.71
N GLY A 235 -8.19 -12.71 -4.32
CA GLY A 235 -7.96 -13.94 -5.07
C GLY A 235 -7.08 -13.75 -6.31
N GLY A 236 -6.86 -12.50 -6.76
CA GLY A 236 -6.00 -12.16 -7.89
C GLY A 236 -6.74 -11.89 -9.20
N SER A 237 -8.08 -11.90 -9.19
CA SER A 237 -8.88 -11.48 -10.35
C SER A 237 -8.67 -10.00 -10.66
N SER A 238 -8.70 -9.66 -11.95
CA SER A 238 -8.83 -8.27 -12.40
C SER A 238 -10.30 -7.93 -12.57
N LEU A 239 -10.69 -6.71 -12.19
CA LEU A 239 -12.03 -6.18 -12.38
C LEU A 239 -11.93 -4.86 -13.16
N GLU A 240 -12.81 -4.67 -14.13
CA GLU A 240 -13.01 -3.37 -14.76
C GLU A 240 -13.75 -2.46 -13.78
N LEU A 241 -13.10 -1.39 -13.33
CA LEU A 241 -13.61 -0.49 -12.30
C LEU A 241 -13.60 0.96 -12.78
N ASP A 242 -14.75 1.61 -12.72
CA ASP A 242 -14.83 3.07 -12.80
C ASP A 242 -14.21 3.74 -11.57
N ASP A 243 -14.01 5.06 -11.63
CA ASP A 243 -13.38 5.81 -10.54
C ASP A 243 -14.25 5.82 -9.25
N CYS A 244 -15.58 5.81 -9.36
CA CYS A 244 -16.50 5.82 -8.21
C CYS A 244 -16.51 4.48 -7.44
N ARG A 245 -16.57 3.36 -8.16
CA ARG A 245 -16.51 2.00 -7.63
C ARG A 245 -15.15 1.75 -6.99
N ARG A 246 -14.06 2.18 -7.64
CA ARG A 246 -12.69 2.12 -7.09
C ARG A 246 -12.57 2.87 -5.77
N GLU A 247 -13.07 4.10 -5.68
CA GLU A 247 -13.06 4.86 -4.43
C GLU A 247 -13.88 4.20 -3.32
N SER A 248 -15.01 3.58 -3.67
CA SER A 248 -15.84 2.83 -2.71
C SER A 248 -15.13 1.58 -2.21
N LEU A 249 -14.46 0.83 -3.09
CA LEU A 249 -13.65 -0.34 -2.71
C LEU A 249 -12.45 0.03 -1.84
N ILE A 250 -11.80 1.17 -2.09
CA ILE A 250 -10.73 1.69 -1.22
C ILE A 250 -11.26 1.95 0.20
N LYS A 251 -12.48 2.49 0.35
CA LYS A 251 -13.12 2.67 1.67
C LYS A 251 -13.38 1.34 2.36
N GLU A 252 -13.85 0.32 1.63
CA GLU A 252 -14.00 -1.03 2.19
C GLU A 252 -12.64 -1.64 2.59
N CYS A 253 -11.60 -1.50 1.77
CA CYS A 253 -10.25 -1.98 2.11
C CYS A 253 -9.76 -1.38 3.44
N ARG A 254 -10.01 -0.09 3.67
CA ARG A 254 -9.68 0.58 4.94
C ARG A 254 -10.45 0.01 6.12
N TYR A 255 -11.75 -0.26 5.95
CA TYR A 255 -12.58 -0.87 6.99
C TYR A 255 -12.06 -2.27 7.38
N TYR A 256 -11.84 -3.13 6.39
CA TYR A 256 -11.36 -4.49 6.62
C TYR A 256 -9.86 -4.57 6.90
N ARG A 257 -9.13 -3.46 6.75
CA ARG A 257 -7.67 -3.33 6.88
C ARG A 257 -6.88 -4.16 5.87
N PHE A 258 -7.33 -4.20 4.62
CA PHE A 258 -6.60 -4.77 3.49
C PHE A 258 -5.65 -3.73 2.89
N LEU A 259 -4.57 -3.43 3.61
CA LEU A 259 -3.70 -2.29 3.28
C LEU A 259 -2.90 -2.50 1.99
N ASN A 260 -2.60 -3.75 1.63
CA ASN A 260 -1.97 -4.04 0.35
C ASN A 260 -2.96 -3.87 -0.80
N LEU A 261 -4.17 -4.41 -0.65
CA LEU A 261 -5.21 -4.25 -1.67
C LEU A 261 -5.61 -2.78 -1.87
N GLU A 262 -5.70 -2.00 -0.79
CA GLU A 262 -5.91 -0.55 -0.86
C GLU A 262 -4.89 0.10 -1.80
N GLN A 263 -3.60 -0.18 -1.62
CA GLN A 263 -2.53 0.41 -2.42
C GLN A 263 -2.49 -0.10 -3.87
N ARG A 264 -2.96 -1.32 -4.14
CA ARG A 264 -3.12 -1.86 -5.50
C ARG A 264 -4.27 -1.19 -6.26
N LEU A 265 -5.34 -0.80 -5.56
CA LEU A 265 -6.50 -0.13 -6.16
C LEU A 265 -6.23 1.34 -6.49
N ILE A 266 -5.25 1.97 -5.83
CA ILE A 266 -4.87 3.36 -6.11
C ILE A 266 -4.38 3.51 -7.55
N LYS A 267 -4.97 4.48 -8.26
CA LYS A 267 -4.62 4.82 -9.64
C LYS A 267 -3.23 5.46 -9.66
N HIS A 268 -2.32 4.83 -10.40
CA HIS A 268 -0.94 5.30 -10.56
C HIS A 268 -0.43 4.91 -11.94
N ASN A 269 0.66 5.52 -12.36
CA ASN A 269 1.39 5.14 -13.56
C ASN A 269 2.88 5.05 -13.25
N ILE A 270 3.55 4.02 -13.75
CA ILE A 270 5.01 3.89 -13.65
C ILE A 270 5.57 4.14 -15.05
N ILE A 271 6.45 5.12 -15.17
CA ILE A 271 7.01 5.58 -16.44
C ILE A 271 8.52 5.46 -16.36
N HIS A 272 9.14 4.92 -17.41
CA HIS A 272 10.58 4.95 -17.55
C HIS A 272 11.01 6.26 -18.22
N ASN A 273 11.91 7.01 -17.59
CA ASN A 273 12.45 8.25 -18.15
C ASN A 273 13.72 7.94 -18.97
N PRO A 274 13.67 7.99 -20.31
CA PRO A 274 14.81 7.61 -21.15
C PRO A 274 15.98 8.59 -21.04
N CYS A 275 15.73 9.85 -20.70
CA CYS A 275 16.78 10.87 -20.59
C CYS A 275 17.57 10.75 -19.29
N ALA A 276 16.92 10.28 -18.22
CA ALA A 276 17.51 10.20 -16.89
C ALA A 276 17.77 8.75 -16.42
N GLN A 277 17.41 7.76 -17.24
CA GLN A 277 17.64 6.33 -17.02
C GLN A 277 17.12 5.82 -15.66
N HIS A 278 15.96 6.32 -15.23
CA HIS A 278 15.30 5.87 -14.01
C HIS A 278 13.79 5.78 -14.16
N GLU A 279 13.16 4.98 -13.31
CA GLU A 279 11.70 4.91 -13.21
C GLU A 279 11.13 6.08 -12.40
N GLU A 280 9.94 6.51 -12.80
CA GLU A 280 9.14 7.52 -12.11
C GLU A 280 7.76 6.94 -11.80
N ILE A 281 7.22 7.29 -10.63
CA ILE A 281 5.84 6.98 -10.28
C ILE A 281 5.01 8.26 -10.29
N CYS A 282 3.90 8.21 -11.02
CA CYS A 282 2.88 9.26 -11.13
C CYS A 282 1.65 8.84 -10.32
N ILE A 283 1.27 9.63 -9.32
CA ILE A 283 0.15 9.35 -8.40
C ILE A 283 -0.52 10.65 -7.95
N LYS A 284 -1.78 10.64 -7.52
CA LYS A 284 -2.41 11.86 -6.99
C LYS A 284 -1.87 12.19 -5.59
N LEU A 285 -1.78 13.48 -5.25
CA LEU A 285 -1.37 13.94 -3.92
C LEU A 285 -2.26 13.35 -2.82
N LYS A 286 -3.58 13.31 -3.06
CA LYS A 286 -4.57 12.75 -2.12
C LYS A 286 -4.42 11.25 -1.86
N ASP A 287 -3.77 10.53 -2.78
CA ASP A 287 -3.56 9.08 -2.70
C ASP A 287 -2.16 8.70 -2.19
N LEU A 288 -1.31 9.68 -1.89
CA LEU A 288 0.00 9.42 -1.31
C LEU A 288 -0.11 8.94 0.14
N ASN A 289 0.81 8.05 0.51
CA ASN A 289 0.99 7.64 1.90
C ASN A 289 2.33 8.16 2.44
N ARG A 290 2.32 8.87 3.57
CA ARG A 290 3.53 9.41 4.21
C ARG A 290 4.63 8.35 4.42
N ARG A 291 4.28 7.09 4.69
CA ARG A 291 5.26 6.00 4.88
C ARG A 291 6.03 5.64 3.61
N GLY A 292 5.46 5.95 2.45
CA GLY A 292 6.08 5.70 1.16
C GLY A 292 7.00 6.82 0.69
N VAL A 293 6.84 8.04 1.24
CA VAL A 293 7.62 9.22 0.87
C VAL A 293 9.01 9.11 1.47
N GLN A 294 10.04 9.18 0.62
CA GLN A 294 11.43 9.04 1.02
C GLN A 294 12.24 10.22 0.50
N LEU A 295 13.16 10.70 1.35
CA LEU A 295 14.16 11.64 0.90
C LEU A 295 14.99 11.01 -0.21
N PRO A 296 15.41 11.80 -1.20
CA PRO A 296 16.44 11.37 -2.12
C PRO A 296 17.70 11.07 -1.29
N LEU A 297 18.02 9.78 -1.14
CA LEU A 297 19.31 9.37 -0.64
C LEU A 297 20.33 9.80 -1.69
N ASP A 298 21.37 10.51 -1.26
CA ASP A 298 22.59 10.66 -2.04
C ASP A 298 23.19 9.25 -2.15
N THR A 299 22.67 8.46 -3.09
CA THR A 299 23.42 7.33 -3.60
C THR A 299 24.47 7.98 -4.48
N ASP A 300 25.62 8.27 -3.86
CA ASP A 300 26.88 8.28 -4.56
C ASP A 300 26.82 7.15 -5.57
N SER A 301 26.80 7.50 -6.84
CA SER A 301 26.95 6.53 -7.91
C SER A 301 28.28 5.83 -7.63
N PRO A 302 28.32 4.52 -7.32
CA PRO A 302 29.58 3.83 -7.25
C PRO A 302 30.12 3.80 -8.67
N VAL A 303 31.16 4.58 -8.90
CA VAL A 303 32.29 4.33 -9.80
C VAL A 303 31.95 3.39 -10.96
N CYS A 304 31.77 3.96 -12.15
CA CYS A 304 32.03 3.22 -13.37
C CYS A 304 33.54 2.94 -13.40
N SER A 305 33.96 1.83 -12.78
CA SER A 305 35.28 1.26 -12.94
C SER A 305 35.36 0.73 -14.36
N LEU A 306 35.73 1.59 -15.30
CA LEU A 306 36.27 1.16 -16.59
C LEU A 306 37.65 0.55 -16.31
N ALA A 307 37.64 -0.71 -15.86
CA ALA A 307 38.74 -1.61 -16.11
C ALA A 307 38.47 -2.25 -17.47
N SER A 308 39.21 -1.75 -18.45
CA SER A 308 39.49 -2.36 -19.74
C SER A 308 39.91 -3.83 -19.59
N ASP A 309 39.46 -4.66 -20.53
CA ASP A 309 40.14 -5.81 -21.16
C ASP A 309 39.04 -6.61 -21.89
N THR A 310 38.86 -6.63 -23.20
CA THR A 310 39.80 -6.95 -24.31
C THR A 310 39.13 -6.65 -25.68
N PRO A 311 39.88 -6.58 -26.80
CA PRO A 311 39.46 -6.01 -28.10
C PRO A 311 38.90 -7.07 -29.09
N PRO A 312 38.31 -6.68 -30.24
CA PRO A 312 39.06 -6.55 -31.50
C PRO A 312 38.52 -5.40 -32.40
N PHE A 313 39.22 -4.83 -33.37
CA PHE A 313 39.88 -5.45 -34.51
C PHE A 313 40.78 -4.41 -35.18
N GLU A 314 42.03 -4.80 -35.47
CA GLU A 314 43.00 -4.01 -36.22
C GLU A 314 42.63 -4.02 -37.71
N ASP A 315 42.66 -2.86 -38.35
CA ASP A 315 42.93 -2.77 -39.79
C ASP A 315 44.44 -2.67 -39.94
N ASP A 316 45.08 -3.70 -40.51
CA ASP A 316 46.30 -3.45 -41.26
C ASP A 316 46.48 -4.37 -42.48
N ARG A 317 47.10 -3.76 -43.48
CA ARG A 317 47.18 -4.13 -44.89
C ARG A 317 48.12 -5.32 -45.12
N CYS A 318 47.85 -6.11 -46.16
CA CYS A 318 48.89 -6.60 -47.06
C CYS A 318 48.38 -6.95 -48.46
N SER A 319 49.30 -6.74 -49.40
CA SER A 319 49.26 -6.68 -50.86
C SER A 319 48.90 -7.99 -51.59
N GLY A 320 48.45 -7.84 -52.85
CA GLY A 320 48.88 -8.75 -53.93
C GLY A 320 47.83 -9.14 -54.98
N SER A 321 48.16 -8.82 -56.24
CA SER A 321 47.74 -9.49 -57.49
C SER A 321 46.47 -9.02 -58.20
N ASN A 322 46.67 -8.39 -59.37
CA ASN A 322 46.09 -8.64 -60.71
C ASN A 322 44.73 -9.37 -60.74
N SER A 323 43.72 -8.96 -61.51
CA SER A 323 43.73 -8.64 -62.95
C SER A 323 42.38 -8.08 -63.42
N GLU A 324 42.42 -7.25 -64.48
CA GLU A 324 41.43 -6.97 -65.56
C GLU A 324 40.10 -7.77 -65.50
N THR A 325 38.92 -7.20 -65.79
CA THR A 325 38.46 -6.90 -67.16
C THR A 325 37.07 -6.21 -67.12
N GLU A 326 36.97 -5.12 -67.88
CA GLU A 326 35.88 -4.51 -68.67
C GLU A 326 34.35 -4.69 -68.41
N GLN A 327 33.66 -3.66 -68.93
CA GLN A 327 32.28 -3.56 -69.48
C GLN A 327 31.24 -2.92 -68.56
N SER A 328 31.03 -1.60 -68.60
CA SER A 328 30.32 -0.78 -69.62
C SER A 328 28.89 -1.24 -69.93
N GLN A 329 27.90 -0.43 -69.53
CA GLN A 329 26.84 0.11 -70.41
C GLN A 329 25.87 1.02 -69.62
N SER A 330 25.80 2.28 -70.06
CA SER A 330 24.69 3.23 -69.88
C SER A 330 23.61 2.96 -70.97
N PRO A 331 22.40 3.58 -70.98
CA PRO A 331 22.16 5.03 -71.19
C PRO A 331 21.03 5.61 -70.29
N THR A 332 21.02 6.85 -69.80
CA THR A 332 20.94 8.21 -70.40
C THR A 332 19.67 8.54 -71.21
N TRP A 333 18.87 9.47 -70.67
CA TRP A 333 18.16 10.55 -71.39
C TRP A 333 18.53 11.85 -70.65
N GLN A 334 19.41 12.73 -71.15
CA GLN A 334 19.22 13.83 -72.13
C GLN A 334 18.06 14.81 -71.80
N ARG A 335 18.14 16.15 -71.92
CA ARG A 335 19.24 17.13 -72.12
C ARG A 335 18.63 18.58 -72.20
N LEU A 336 19.08 19.49 -71.30
CA LEU A 336 19.40 20.95 -71.49
C LEU A 336 18.32 22.02 -71.88
N PRO A 337 18.67 23.35 -71.93
CA PRO A 337 19.67 24.15 -71.19
C PRO A 337 19.15 25.54 -70.69
N PHE A 338 19.91 26.22 -69.81
CA PHE A 338 20.42 27.59 -70.07
C PHE A 338 21.59 27.97 -69.12
N GLN A 339 22.65 28.52 -69.72
CA GLN A 339 23.89 29.12 -69.18
C GLN A 339 23.65 30.57 -68.67
N GLN A 340 24.51 31.34 -67.98
CA GLN A 340 25.81 31.22 -67.29
C GLN A 340 26.03 32.51 -66.45
N GLN A 341 26.63 32.35 -65.26
CA GLN A 341 27.71 33.13 -64.61
C GLN A 341 27.69 34.66 -64.43
N GLN A 342 27.88 35.07 -63.16
CA GLN A 342 28.94 35.95 -62.55
C GLN A 342 28.34 36.65 -61.31
N GLN A 343 28.99 36.93 -60.16
CA GLN A 343 30.34 36.73 -59.65
C GLN A 343 30.31 36.87 -58.10
N GLN A 344 31.39 36.41 -57.49
CA GLN A 344 31.79 36.31 -56.08
C GLN A 344 31.46 37.48 -55.12
N SER A 345 31.25 37.14 -53.83
CA SER A 345 31.71 37.95 -52.68
C SER A 345 31.97 37.06 -51.45
N ARG A 346 33.10 37.32 -50.79
CA ARG A 346 33.90 36.46 -49.89
C ARG A 346 33.34 36.25 -48.48
N GLU A 347 33.44 35.01 -47.97
CA GLU A 347 33.42 34.67 -46.53
C GLU A 347 34.84 34.82 -45.93
N PRO A 348 35.00 35.41 -44.72
CA PRO A 348 36.28 35.41 -44.00
C PRO A 348 36.49 34.11 -43.17
N PRO A 349 37.75 33.72 -42.92
CA PRO A 349 38.08 32.41 -42.36
C PRO A 349 37.81 32.29 -40.86
N LEU A 350 37.35 31.09 -40.48
CA LEU A 350 37.23 30.57 -39.12
C LEU A 350 38.57 30.70 -38.35
N LYS A 351 38.60 31.57 -37.35
CA LYS A 351 39.67 31.60 -36.35
C LYS A 351 39.50 30.43 -35.39
N ARG A 352 40.46 29.50 -35.42
CA ARG A 352 40.68 28.48 -34.38
C ARG A 352 40.78 29.15 -33.00
N PRO A 353 40.01 28.73 -31.97
CA PRO A 353 40.29 29.12 -30.60
C PRO A 353 41.51 28.35 -30.11
N LYS A 354 42.52 29.10 -29.66
CA LYS A 354 43.69 28.58 -28.97
C LYS A 354 43.27 27.97 -27.63
N THR A 355 43.76 26.77 -27.38
CA THR A 355 43.84 26.12 -26.08
C THR A 355 44.61 26.99 -25.11
N SER A 356 43.95 27.45 -24.05
CA SER A 356 44.60 27.84 -22.81
C SER A 356 43.91 27.08 -21.68
N TYR A 357 44.60 26.05 -21.18
CA TYR A 357 44.30 25.40 -19.91
C TYR A 357 44.40 26.46 -18.81
N ALA A 358 43.26 26.95 -18.36
CA ALA A 358 43.11 27.57 -17.07
C ALA A 358 42.11 26.71 -16.29
N ALA A 359 42.59 26.11 -15.21
CA ALA A 359 41.80 25.29 -14.29
C ALA A 359 40.58 26.10 -13.82
N THR A 360 39.44 25.84 -14.45
CA THR A 360 38.17 26.47 -14.11
C THR A 360 37.50 25.53 -13.12
N LYS A 361 37.24 26.05 -11.92
CA LYS A 361 36.51 25.39 -10.84
C LYS A 361 35.36 24.58 -11.43
N ILE A 362 35.25 23.31 -11.03
CA ILE A 362 34.06 22.49 -11.25
C ILE A 362 32.91 23.26 -10.59
N ASP A 363 32.13 23.96 -11.41
CA ASP A 363 30.87 24.56 -10.99
C ASP A 363 29.93 23.37 -10.83
N THR A 364 29.87 22.80 -9.63
CA THR A 364 28.92 21.75 -9.28
C THR A 364 27.54 22.28 -9.59
N GLN A 365 26.99 21.89 -10.74
CA GLN A 365 25.65 22.22 -11.17
C GLN A 365 24.72 21.81 -10.04
N VAL A 366 24.12 22.81 -9.37
CA VAL A 366 23.28 22.60 -8.18
C VAL A 366 21.98 21.95 -8.65
N CYS A 367 21.97 20.62 -8.73
CA CYS A 367 20.83 19.83 -9.13
C CYS A 367 19.82 19.74 -7.97
N TRP A 368 18.53 19.80 -8.30
CA TRP A 368 17.46 19.54 -7.33
C TRP A 368 17.31 18.05 -7.15
N ASN A 369 17.44 17.56 -5.92
CA ASN A 369 17.18 16.17 -5.60
C ASN A 369 15.66 15.97 -5.49
N ILE A 370 15.10 15.01 -6.22
CA ILE A 370 13.66 14.77 -6.28
C ILE A 370 13.27 13.71 -5.25
N PHE A 371 12.19 13.94 -4.52
CA PHE A 371 11.62 12.94 -3.62
C PHE A 371 11.34 11.61 -4.31
N ASN A 372 11.50 10.52 -3.55
CA ASN A 372 11.14 9.18 -3.99
C ASN A 372 9.85 8.71 -3.31
N TYR A 373 9.17 7.76 -3.94
CA TYR A 373 7.97 7.13 -3.42
C TYR A 373 7.94 5.63 -3.71
N ALA A 374 7.60 4.85 -2.70
CA ALA A 374 7.22 3.44 -2.81
C ALA A 374 5.82 3.28 -2.21
N ARG A 375 4.88 2.69 -2.94
CA ARG A 375 3.56 2.36 -2.36
C ARG A 375 3.76 1.36 -1.23
N PRO A 376 3.33 1.67 0.00
CA PRO A 376 3.49 0.76 1.13
C PRO A 376 2.93 -0.63 0.82
N TYR A 377 3.62 -1.66 1.27
CA TYR A 377 3.22 -3.07 1.11
C TYR A 377 3.23 -3.63 -0.31
N VAL A 378 3.31 -2.80 -1.36
CA VAL A 378 3.21 -3.22 -2.76
C VAL A 378 4.55 -3.07 -3.48
N ASP A 379 5.20 -1.92 -3.38
CA ASP A 379 6.47 -1.67 -4.05
C ASP A 379 7.65 -2.10 -3.17
N GLU A 380 8.61 -2.82 -3.77
CA GLU A 380 9.88 -3.18 -3.13
C GLU A 380 10.91 -2.06 -3.22
N VAL A 381 10.94 -1.33 -4.34
CA VAL A 381 11.92 -0.29 -4.65
C VAL A 381 11.23 1.06 -4.82
N PRO A 382 11.73 2.13 -4.18
CA PRO A 382 11.20 3.47 -4.35
C PRO A 382 11.58 4.07 -5.72
N ARG A 383 10.66 4.81 -6.32
CA ARG A 383 10.84 5.48 -7.63
C ARG A 383 10.79 6.99 -7.47
N LYS A 384 11.32 7.75 -8.43
CA LYS A 384 11.19 9.22 -8.35
C LYS A 384 9.72 9.61 -8.41
N LEU A 385 9.31 10.49 -7.49
CA LEU A 385 7.93 10.86 -7.30
C LEU A 385 7.55 12.04 -8.21
N SER A 386 6.51 11.82 -9.01
CA SER A 386 5.70 12.86 -9.64
C SER A 386 4.29 12.76 -9.05
N PHE A 387 3.74 13.86 -8.53
CA PHE A 387 2.39 13.85 -7.96
C PHE A 387 1.45 14.84 -8.65
N GLN A 388 0.19 14.42 -8.80
CA GLN A 388 -0.86 15.22 -9.41
C GLN A 388 -1.68 15.94 -8.34
N ILE A 389 -1.98 17.22 -8.60
CA ILE A 389 -3.02 18.00 -7.90
C ILE A 389 -4.11 18.30 -8.92
N ASP A 390 -5.32 17.80 -8.67
CA ASP A 390 -6.52 17.94 -9.51
C ASP A 390 -7.67 18.63 -8.77
N GLU A 391 -7.35 19.36 -7.70
CA GLU A 391 -8.29 20.19 -6.95
C GLU A 391 -8.08 21.68 -7.29
N PRO A 392 -9.14 22.52 -7.34
CA PRO A 392 -9.06 23.95 -7.67
C PRO A 392 -8.44 24.80 -6.55
N GLU A 393 -7.76 24.18 -5.58
CA GLU A 393 -7.10 24.80 -4.43
C GLU A 393 -5.60 25.04 -4.69
N CYS A 394 -5.24 25.32 -5.94
CA CYS A 394 -3.87 25.49 -6.38
C CYS A 394 -3.75 26.67 -7.36
N THR A 395 -2.81 27.59 -7.12
CA THR A 395 -2.61 28.79 -7.95
C THR A 395 -1.13 29.08 -8.17
N LEU A 396 -0.76 29.42 -9.40
CA LEU A 396 0.56 29.92 -9.75
C LEU A 396 0.57 31.45 -9.70
N ILE A 397 1.56 32.01 -9.01
CA ILE A 397 1.76 33.45 -8.88
C ILE A 397 3.11 33.82 -9.48
N PHE A 398 3.08 34.73 -10.45
CA PHE A 398 4.25 35.26 -11.13
C PHE A 398 4.51 36.68 -10.66
N ASN A 399 5.66 36.91 -10.02
CA ASN A 399 6.07 38.23 -9.59
C ASN A 399 7.05 38.81 -10.61
N LYS A 400 6.61 39.83 -11.38
CA LYS A 400 7.44 40.44 -12.43
C LYS A 400 8.60 41.25 -11.83
N ARG A 401 8.37 41.95 -10.72
CA ARG A 401 9.37 42.79 -10.05
C ARG A 401 10.60 41.98 -9.62
N PHE A 402 10.38 40.84 -8.97
CA PHE A 402 11.45 40.01 -8.44
C PHE A 402 11.82 38.82 -9.34
N LYS A 403 11.08 38.64 -10.44
CA LYS A 403 11.24 37.51 -11.37
C LYS A 403 11.13 36.16 -10.66
N THR A 404 10.23 36.06 -9.68
CA THR A 404 9.99 34.83 -8.91
C THR A 404 8.63 34.24 -9.23
N ILE A 405 8.52 32.92 -9.09
CA ILE A 405 7.30 32.17 -9.33
C ILE A 405 7.03 31.35 -8.08
N HIS A 406 5.79 31.38 -7.62
CA HIS A 406 5.36 30.58 -6.47
C HIS A 406 4.10 29.81 -6.83
N VAL A 407 4.01 28.58 -6.33
CA VAL A 407 2.75 27.85 -6.25
C VAL A 407 2.15 28.08 -4.87
N CYS A 408 0.88 28.45 -4.84
CA CYS A 408 0.09 28.61 -3.63
C CYS A 408 -0.90 27.46 -3.52
N LEU A 409 -0.77 26.68 -2.46
CA LEU A 409 -1.73 25.64 -2.09
C LEU A 409 -2.67 26.20 -1.02
N TYR A 410 -3.94 25.84 -1.09
CA TYR A 410 -4.98 26.30 -0.18
C TYR A 410 -5.63 25.13 0.56
N ASN A 411 -6.19 25.41 1.74
CA ASN A 411 -7.08 24.54 2.51
C ASN A 411 -6.64 23.06 2.59
N GLU A 412 -7.44 22.13 2.06
CA GLU A 412 -7.25 20.69 2.15
C GLU A 412 -6.01 20.27 1.36
N THR A 413 -5.78 20.85 0.19
CA THR A 413 -4.56 20.58 -0.61
C THR A 413 -3.28 20.99 0.15
N ALA A 414 -3.31 22.13 0.84
CA ALA A 414 -2.18 22.57 1.68
C ALA A 414 -1.96 21.62 2.87
N HIS A 415 -3.03 21.20 3.56
CA HIS A 415 -2.95 20.26 4.67
C HIS A 415 -2.41 18.89 4.23
N GLN A 416 -2.86 18.37 3.09
CA GLN A 416 -2.38 17.11 2.52
C GLN A 416 -0.89 17.19 2.19
N PHE A 417 -0.46 18.27 1.54
CA PHE A 417 0.96 18.48 1.22
C PHE A 417 1.82 18.49 2.50
N GLU A 418 1.41 19.23 3.52
CA GLU A 418 2.13 19.28 4.80
C GLU A 418 2.18 17.92 5.48
N ASN A 419 1.05 17.20 5.54
CA ASN A 419 1.01 15.88 6.16
C ASN A 419 1.94 14.89 5.45
N MET A 420 2.08 15.00 4.12
CA MET A 420 2.95 14.12 3.33
C MET A 420 4.43 14.45 3.49
N PHE A 421 4.82 15.73 3.39
CA PHE A 421 6.23 16.10 3.21
C PHE A 421 6.89 16.72 4.44
N SER A 422 6.14 17.27 5.41
CA SER A 422 6.72 18.02 6.55
C SER A 422 7.78 17.25 7.33
N SER A 423 7.54 15.97 7.57
CA SER A 423 8.43 15.07 8.31
C SER A 423 9.79 14.93 7.64
N GLU A 424 9.79 14.68 6.34
CA GLU A 424 11.02 14.46 5.57
C GLU A 424 11.74 15.80 5.31
N LEU A 425 11.00 16.86 5.03
CA LEU A 425 11.57 18.21 4.88
C LEU A 425 12.24 18.70 6.16
N SER A 426 11.67 18.40 7.33
CA SER A 426 12.25 18.78 8.63
C SER A 426 13.61 18.11 8.86
N LYS A 427 13.83 16.88 8.36
CA LYS A 427 15.15 16.21 8.44
C LYS A 427 16.21 16.92 7.60
N MET A 428 15.81 17.68 6.58
CA MET A 428 16.69 18.52 5.76
C MET A 428 16.79 19.97 6.29
N GLY A 429 16.26 20.26 7.48
CA GLY A 429 16.25 21.60 8.07
C GLY A 429 15.25 22.56 7.42
N ILE A 430 14.31 22.06 6.60
CA ILE A 430 13.30 22.88 5.93
C ILE A 430 12.00 22.85 6.75
N ASN A 431 11.64 24.00 7.33
CA ASN A 431 10.39 24.15 8.08
C ASN A 431 9.31 24.82 7.21
N LEU A 432 8.27 24.07 6.86
CA LEU A 432 7.13 24.57 6.06
C LEU A 432 6.33 25.68 6.76
N ALA A 433 6.43 25.83 8.08
CA ALA A 433 5.78 26.94 8.79
C ALA A 433 6.24 28.31 8.28
N ASN A 434 7.47 28.41 7.78
CA ASN A 434 8.01 29.64 7.19
C ASN A 434 7.33 30.00 5.86
N SER A 435 6.74 29.01 5.18
CA SER A 435 6.01 29.16 3.93
C SER A 435 4.50 29.36 4.13
N LYS A 436 4.02 29.31 5.38
CA LYS A 436 2.62 29.54 5.72
C LYS A 436 2.30 31.02 5.71
N MET A 437 1.25 31.38 5.01
CA MET A 437 0.66 32.71 5.07
C MET A 437 -0.67 32.64 5.79
N LYS A 438 -0.82 33.43 6.86
CA LYS A 438 -2.14 33.69 7.43
C LYS A 438 -2.80 34.74 6.56
N THR A 439 -3.87 34.36 5.86
CA THR A 439 -4.78 35.34 5.26
C THR A 439 -5.49 36.07 6.39
N GLY A 440 -5.03 37.28 6.68
CA GLY A 440 -5.75 38.21 7.55
C GLY A 440 -7.07 38.60 6.89
N SER A 441 -8.14 38.52 7.66
CA SER A 441 -9.47 39.03 7.36
C SER A 441 -9.41 40.48 6.89
N ALA A 442 -9.56 40.71 5.59
CA ALA A 442 -10.06 41.96 5.07
C ALA A 442 -11.36 41.62 4.34
N GLU A 443 -12.46 42.20 4.84
CA GLU A 443 -13.86 42.08 4.40
C GLU A 443 -14.70 40.95 5.05
N SER A 444 -15.24 41.30 6.23
CA SER A 444 -16.56 40.96 6.79
C SER A 444 -17.24 39.64 6.40
N SER A 445 -17.10 38.62 7.25
CA SER A 445 -18.19 37.73 7.68
C SER A 445 -17.75 36.90 8.91
N PRO A 446 -18.59 36.77 9.96
CA PRO A 446 -18.21 36.14 11.24
C PRO A 446 -18.06 34.60 11.17
N ASN A 447 -18.05 34.00 9.98
CA ASN A 447 -18.02 32.55 9.78
C ASN A 447 -16.94 32.07 8.78
N SER A 448 -15.99 32.92 8.38
CA SER A 448 -14.91 32.50 7.46
C SER A 448 -13.82 31.73 8.21
N LYS A 449 -13.74 30.41 7.99
CA LYS A 449 -12.62 29.58 8.42
C LYS A 449 -11.32 30.18 7.87
N SER A 450 -10.27 30.32 8.68
CA SER A 450 -8.98 30.84 8.20
C SER A 450 -8.45 29.92 7.10
N SER A 451 -8.29 30.44 5.87
CA SER A 451 -7.74 29.66 4.78
C SER A 451 -6.24 29.46 5.00
N VAL A 452 -5.82 28.21 5.21
CA VAL A 452 -4.39 27.89 5.28
C VAL A 452 -3.83 28.03 3.87
N LYS A 453 -2.84 28.91 3.71
CA LYS A 453 -2.14 29.13 2.45
C LYS A 453 -0.68 28.75 2.61
N LEU A 454 -0.22 27.79 1.81
CA LEU A 454 1.20 27.43 1.70
C LEU A 454 1.76 28.01 0.39
N ALA A 455 2.74 28.89 0.49
CA ALA A 455 3.40 29.50 -0.67
C ALA A 455 4.79 28.90 -0.86
N LEU A 456 4.97 28.15 -1.95
CA LEU A 456 6.22 27.43 -2.26
C LEU A 456 6.88 27.99 -3.52
N PRO A 457 8.20 28.19 -3.54
CA PRO A 457 8.92 28.53 -4.78
C PRO A 457 8.65 27.50 -5.86
N ALA A 458 8.39 27.95 -7.08
CA ALA A 458 8.02 27.10 -8.19
C ALA A 458 8.91 27.34 -9.43
N CYS A 459 9.13 26.27 -10.19
CA CYS A 459 9.79 26.29 -11.49
C CYS A 459 8.85 25.72 -12.55
N VAL A 460 8.65 26.47 -13.63
CA VAL A 460 7.77 26.12 -14.76
C VAL A 460 8.54 26.07 -16.09
N SER A 461 9.87 26.08 -16.05
CA SER A 461 10.72 26.13 -17.25
C SER A 461 10.65 24.87 -18.11
N VAL A 462 10.38 23.72 -17.48
CA VAL A 462 10.23 22.41 -18.12
C VAL A 462 8.77 21.96 -18.22
N CYS A 463 7.83 22.86 -17.90
CA CYS A 463 6.41 22.54 -17.80
C CYS A 463 5.75 22.55 -19.18
N ASP A 464 5.02 21.48 -19.51
CA ASP A 464 4.01 21.53 -20.56
C ASP A 464 2.78 22.30 -20.04
N LEU A 465 2.79 23.62 -20.26
CA LEU A 465 1.79 24.56 -19.74
C LEU A 465 0.70 24.84 -20.79
N SER A 466 -0.56 24.77 -20.39
CA SER A 466 -1.69 25.32 -21.16
C SER A 466 -2.45 26.35 -20.33
N ILE A 467 -2.91 27.41 -20.98
CA ILE A 467 -3.71 28.49 -20.38
C ILE A 467 -4.97 28.66 -21.22
N ASN A 468 -6.14 28.52 -20.60
CA ASN A 468 -7.44 28.62 -21.26
C ASN A 468 -7.55 27.67 -22.48
N GLY A 469 -6.97 26.48 -22.38
CA GLY A 469 -6.91 25.48 -23.45
C GLY A 469 -5.81 25.69 -24.51
N VAL A 470 -5.10 26.82 -24.50
CA VAL A 470 -4.04 27.12 -25.46
C VAL A 470 -2.68 26.75 -24.89
N LYS A 471 -1.84 26.04 -25.66
CA LYS A 471 -0.47 25.70 -25.27
C LYS A 471 0.39 26.96 -25.15
N CYS A 472 1.10 27.08 -24.03
CA CYS A 472 2.03 28.16 -23.76
C CYS A 472 3.46 27.59 -23.80
N PRO A 473 4.17 27.69 -24.93
CA PRO A 473 5.50 27.09 -25.10
C PRO A 473 6.57 27.80 -24.26
N SER A 474 6.34 29.06 -23.87
CA SER A 474 7.27 29.80 -23.04
C SER A 474 6.56 30.81 -22.15
N VAL A 475 6.70 30.61 -20.84
CA VAL A 475 6.28 31.57 -19.81
C VAL A 475 6.97 32.92 -19.95
N ARG A 476 8.16 32.97 -20.58
CA ARG A 476 8.88 34.23 -20.82
C ARG A 476 8.09 35.17 -21.72
N LEU A 477 7.37 34.63 -22.73
CA LEU A 477 6.52 35.42 -23.61
C LEU A 477 5.36 36.03 -22.84
N LEU A 478 4.76 35.26 -21.91
CA LEU A 478 3.69 35.73 -21.04
C LEU A 478 4.15 36.83 -20.06
N LEU A 479 5.39 36.73 -19.57
CA LEU A 479 5.98 37.75 -18.69
C LEU A 479 6.35 39.05 -19.44
N ALA A 480 6.67 38.96 -20.73
CA ALA A 480 7.01 40.12 -21.56
C ALA A 480 5.77 40.94 -21.96
N ASP A 481 4.58 40.33 -21.94
CA ASP A 481 3.33 41.01 -22.22
C ASP A 481 2.86 41.82 -20.99
N ASN A 482 2.85 43.15 -21.12
CA ASN A 482 2.42 44.07 -20.07
C ASN A 482 0.89 44.27 -20.02
N GLN A 483 0.15 43.76 -21.01
CA GLN A 483 -1.32 43.85 -21.02
C GLN A 483 -1.98 42.96 -19.95
N ASN A 484 -1.21 42.09 -19.30
CA ASN A 484 -1.68 41.10 -18.34
C ASN A 484 -1.32 41.41 -16.88
N ASP A 485 -0.84 42.63 -16.59
CA ASP A 485 -0.37 43.03 -15.25
C ASP A 485 -1.52 43.21 -14.26
N GLU A 486 -1.48 42.40 -13.20
CA GLU A 486 -2.32 42.47 -12.01
C GLU A 486 -1.43 42.71 -10.78
N GLN A 487 -2.06 43.17 -9.68
CA GLN A 487 -1.38 43.26 -8.39
C GLN A 487 -1.37 41.89 -7.70
N VAL A 488 -0.17 41.32 -7.52
CA VAL A 488 0.02 40.02 -6.87
C VAL A 488 0.69 40.16 -5.50
N PRO A 489 0.42 39.25 -4.55
CA PRO A 489 1.11 39.26 -3.26
C PRO A 489 2.62 39.04 -3.46
N ASN A 490 3.43 39.77 -2.71
CA ASN A 490 4.87 39.52 -2.66
C ASN A 490 5.16 38.40 -1.66
N LEU A 491 5.71 37.30 -2.18
CA LEU A 491 5.92 36.06 -1.45
C LEU A 491 7.40 35.80 -1.13
N ASN A 492 8.30 36.74 -1.45
CA ASN A 492 9.75 36.58 -1.29
C ASN A 492 10.27 36.91 0.13
N GLY A 493 9.39 37.12 1.12
CA GLY A 493 9.78 37.54 2.48
C GLY A 493 8.67 37.40 3.52
N VAL A 494 8.99 37.78 4.77
CA VAL A 494 8.06 37.75 5.91
C VAL A 494 7.09 38.94 5.80
N SER A 495 5.79 38.65 5.91
CA SER A 495 4.67 39.61 5.75
C SER A 495 4.68 40.78 6.76
N PRO A 496 4.04 41.93 6.45
CA PRO A 496 3.35 42.27 5.19
C PRO A 496 4.16 43.24 4.31
N SER A 497 4.39 42.85 3.05
CA SER A 497 4.99 43.70 2.02
C SER A 497 3.96 44.12 0.98
N PRO A 498 4.08 45.30 0.35
CA PRO A 498 3.11 45.80 -0.62
C PRO A 498 2.97 44.85 -1.82
N PRO A 499 1.77 44.80 -2.45
CA PRO A 499 1.57 44.04 -3.67
C PRO A 499 2.49 44.53 -4.78
N CYS A 500 2.83 43.62 -5.69
CA CYS A 500 3.76 43.85 -6.78
C CYS A 500 3.10 43.58 -8.14
N PRO A 501 3.58 44.20 -9.23
CA PRO A 501 3.12 43.86 -10.56
C PRO A 501 3.47 42.40 -10.89
N GLY A 502 2.51 41.69 -11.48
CA GLY A 502 2.62 40.28 -11.78
C GLY A 502 1.33 39.74 -12.39
N PHE A 503 1.13 38.42 -12.35
CA PHE A 503 -0.16 37.83 -12.69
C PHE A 503 -0.35 36.49 -11.95
N LYS A 504 -1.60 36.04 -11.88
CA LYS A 504 -2.00 34.77 -11.27
C LYS A 504 -2.63 33.84 -12.30
N LEU A 505 -2.38 32.55 -12.16
CA LEU A 505 -3.03 31.49 -12.94
C LEU A 505 -3.61 30.46 -11.99
N HIS A 506 -4.88 30.13 -12.16
CA HIS A 506 -5.53 29.07 -11.38
C HIS A 506 -5.28 27.73 -12.05
N LEU A 507 -4.91 26.71 -11.28
CA LEU A 507 -4.59 25.38 -11.79
C LEU A 507 -5.83 24.50 -11.67
N VAL A 508 -6.25 23.90 -12.80
CA VAL A 508 -7.29 22.87 -12.81
C VAL A 508 -6.66 21.51 -12.50
N LYS A 509 -5.59 21.20 -13.21
CA LYS A 509 -4.87 19.94 -13.10
C LYS A 509 -3.40 20.18 -13.31
N SER A 510 -2.58 19.67 -12.41
CA SER A 510 -1.15 19.96 -12.41
C SER A 510 -0.34 18.78 -11.89
N MET A 511 0.83 18.56 -12.48
CA MET A 511 1.76 17.50 -12.13
C MET A 511 3.08 18.12 -11.68
N TRP A 512 3.53 17.69 -10.51
CA TRP A 512 4.64 18.30 -9.80
C TRP A 512 5.68 17.27 -9.37
N LYS A 513 6.94 17.71 -9.35
CA LYS A 513 8.03 17.08 -8.62
C LYS A 513 8.46 17.99 -7.48
N LEU A 514 8.75 17.41 -6.32
CA LEU A 514 9.29 18.16 -5.19
C LEU A 514 10.81 18.06 -5.19
N GLY A 515 11.47 19.15 -5.54
CA GLY A 515 12.92 19.28 -5.52
C GLY A 515 13.41 19.83 -4.17
N VAL A 516 14.43 19.20 -3.61
CA VAL A 516 15.11 19.63 -2.39
C VAL A 516 16.61 19.75 -2.58
N ARG A 517 17.19 20.64 -1.79
CA ARG A 517 18.64 20.80 -1.57
C ARG A 517 18.85 21.38 -0.17
N PRO A 518 20.08 21.39 0.39
CA PRO A 518 20.34 22.00 1.68
C PRO A 518 19.78 23.44 1.76
N GLY A 519 18.85 23.68 2.69
CA GLY A 519 18.21 24.99 2.89
C GLY A 519 17.28 25.48 1.78
N GLY A 520 16.94 24.64 0.77
CA GLY A 520 16.14 25.05 -0.37
C GLY A 520 15.07 24.04 -0.77
N LEU A 521 13.90 24.55 -1.14
CA LEU A 521 12.75 23.79 -1.63
C LEU A 521 12.26 24.38 -2.96
N MET A 522 11.89 23.52 -3.91
CA MET A 522 11.32 23.94 -5.18
C MET A 522 10.25 22.98 -5.68
N MET A 523 9.08 23.51 -6.01
CA MET A 523 8.03 22.81 -6.74
C MET A 523 8.32 22.90 -8.24
N ILE A 524 8.57 21.78 -8.90
CA ILE A 524 8.90 21.72 -10.32
C ILE A 524 7.67 21.23 -11.09
N ALA A 525 7.07 22.10 -11.90
CA ALA A 525 5.91 21.76 -12.71
C ALA A 525 6.34 20.97 -13.95
N MET A 526 5.74 19.80 -14.15
CA MET A 526 5.96 18.95 -15.33
C MET A 526 4.86 19.18 -16.38
N LYS A 527 3.61 19.28 -15.92
CA LYS A 527 2.46 19.58 -16.76
C LYS A 527 1.47 20.40 -15.95
N ALA A 528 0.88 21.44 -16.54
CA ALA A 528 -0.10 22.27 -15.86
C ALA A 528 -1.17 22.75 -16.84
N GLU A 529 -2.43 22.51 -16.49
CA GLU A 529 -3.60 23.03 -17.16
C GLU A 529 -4.18 24.15 -16.30
N CYS A 530 -4.09 25.38 -16.82
CA CYS A 530 -4.43 26.59 -16.11
C CYS A 530 -5.60 27.32 -16.76
N PHE A 531 -6.30 28.12 -15.96
CA PHE A 531 -7.22 29.14 -16.45
C PHE A 531 -6.95 30.51 -15.85
N LYS A 532 -7.36 31.54 -16.59
CA LYS A 532 -7.39 32.93 -16.16
C LYS A 532 -8.77 33.51 -16.47
N GLY A 533 -9.39 34.11 -15.45
CA GLY A 533 -10.69 34.78 -15.55
C GLY A 533 -11.89 33.90 -15.20
N VAL A 534 -12.96 34.54 -14.73
CA VAL A 534 -14.18 33.88 -14.24
C VAL A 534 -14.89 33.10 -15.34
N LYS A 535 -14.90 33.62 -16.57
CA LYS A 535 -15.55 32.95 -17.71
C LYS A 535 -14.97 31.56 -17.97
N GLU A 536 -13.65 31.42 -17.88
CA GLU A 536 -12.97 30.14 -18.10
C GLU A 536 -13.18 29.18 -16.92
N PHE A 537 -13.24 29.71 -15.69
CA PHE A 537 -13.68 28.93 -14.53
C PHE A 537 -15.11 28.38 -14.71
N CYS A 538 -16.05 29.20 -15.17
CA CYS A 538 -17.42 28.73 -15.40
C CYS A 538 -17.50 27.62 -16.45
N LYS A 539 -16.56 27.55 -17.41
CA LYS A 539 -16.50 26.44 -18.38
C LYS A 539 -16.01 25.13 -17.76
N SER A 540 -15.30 25.16 -16.64
CA SER A 540 -14.84 23.94 -15.95
C SER A 540 -15.86 23.39 -14.96
N ILE A 541 -17.01 24.05 -14.80
CA ILE A 541 -18.09 23.57 -13.93
C ILE A 541 -19.02 22.71 -14.79
N ASP A 542 -19.17 21.45 -14.41
CA ASP A 542 -20.14 20.55 -15.03
C ASP A 542 -21.54 20.73 -14.39
N TYR A 543 -22.59 20.52 -15.19
CA TYR A 543 -23.95 20.40 -14.66
C TYR A 543 -24.08 19.08 -13.89
N LEU A 544 -24.84 19.11 -12.79
CA LEU A 544 -25.14 17.93 -11.96
C LEU A 544 -26.15 17.00 -12.64
#